data_AF-A0A7X7EZ83-F1
#
_entry.id   AF-A0A7X7EZ83-F1
#
_cell.length_a   1.000
_cell.length_b   1.000
_cell.length_c   1.000
_cell.angle_alpha   90.00
_cell.angle_beta   90.00
_cell.angle_gamma   90.00
#
_symmetry.space_group_name_H-M   'P 1'
#
loop_
_entity.id
_entity.type
_entity.pdbx_description
1 polymer ?
#
loop_
_entity_poly.entity_id
_entity_poly.type
_entity_poly.pdbx_seq_one_letter_code
_entity_poly.pdbx_strand_id
1 'polypeptide(L)'
;MREDVMVENSLARIVLQRFESLERAGLTHLPRRVKEECSTAALGCECSIAAPGCEQNDKTVAPGNVAHPTPREETPPVTPKRGSSDRQAELDAIQTKVAACTRCRELAETRKQTVFGVGSPHARLVFLGEAPGADEDREGIPFVGRAGQLLTKIIEACTLSRDDVYIMNILKCRPPGNRNPLPEEASNCREYLDGQLAIIQPEFIVCLGAVAAQNLLQTDATIGKMRGKFYLYNGIRVLCTY
;
A
#
# COMPACT_ATOMS: atom_id res chain seq x y z
N MET A 1 13.73 -10.59 -31.25
CA MET A 1 14.58 -9.80 -30.35
C MET A 1 14.25 -8.35 -30.60
N ARG A 2 13.82 -7.61 -29.56
CA ARG A 2 12.98 -6.39 -29.67
C ARG A 2 11.56 -6.79 -30.15
N GLU A 3 10.45 -6.35 -29.53
CA GLU A 3 10.28 -5.43 -28.39
C GLU A 3 9.38 -6.01 -27.29
N ASP A 4 9.97 -6.75 -26.35
CA ASP A 4 9.38 -7.09 -25.04
C ASP A 4 9.22 -5.85 -24.11
N VAL A 5 9.08 -4.66 -24.70
CA VAL A 5 9.31 -3.32 -24.09
C VAL A 5 8.04 -2.45 -24.10
N MET A 6 7.05 -2.79 -24.93
CA MET A 6 5.81 -2.00 -25.04
C MET A 6 4.77 -2.29 -23.95
N VAL A 7 4.79 -3.47 -23.31
CA VAL A 7 3.74 -3.88 -22.35
C VAL A 7 3.97 -3.32 -20.94
N GLU A 8 5.23 -3.27 -20.48
CA GLU A 8 5.61 -2.61 -19.22
C GLU A 8 5.20 -1.11 -19.21
N ASN A 9 5.10 -0.51 -20.39
CA ASN A 9 4.75 0.88 -20.64
C ASN A 9 3.23 1.18 -20.57
N SER A 10 2.43 0.44 -19.79
CA SER A 10 0.96 0.66 -19.70
C SER A 10 0.43 0.97 -18.29
N LEU A 11 0.60 0.09 -17.30
CA LEU A 11 0.05 0.34 -15.95
C LEU A 11 0.85 1.44 -15.21
N ALA A 12 2.18 1.39 -15.29
CA ALA A 12 3.05 2.48 -14.86
C ALA A 12 2.70 3.79 -15.61
N ARG A 13 2.21 3.68 -16.85
CA ARG A 13 1.82 4.84 -17.66
C ARG A 13 0.64 5.60 -17.05
N ILE A 14 -0.43 4.92 -16.63
CA ILE A 14 -1.57 5.55 -15.94
C ILE A 14 -1.16 6.09 -14.56
N VAL A 15 -0.52 5.24 -13.74
CA VAL A 15 -0.10 5.59 -12.36
C VAL A 15 0.68 6.90 -12.36
N LEU A 16 1.69 7.00 -13.22
CA LEU A 16 2.65 8.08 -13.17
C LEU A 16 2.20 9.33 -13.97
N GLN A 17 1.26 9.24 -14.93
CA GLN A 17 0.68 10.44 -15.56
C GLN A 17 -0.01 11.35 -14.54
N ARG A 18 -0.64 10.77 -13.51
CA ARG A 18 -1.29 11.50 -12.43
C ARG A 18 -0.32 12.32 -11.57
N PHE A 19 0.87 11.80 -11.31
CA PHE A 19 1.88 12.46 -10.47
C PHE A 19 2.39 13.78 -11.10
N GLU A 20 2.65 13.87 -12.41
CA GLU A 20 3.04 15.15 -13.05
C GLU A 20 1.96 16.23 -12.99
N SER A 21 0.68 15.84 -13.04
CA SER A 21 -0.42 16.81 -13.00
C SER A 21 -0.52 17.50 -11.64
N LEU A 22 0.00 16.88 -10.58
CA LEU A 22 -0.05 17.39 -9.22
C LEU A 22 1.13 18.33 -8.95
N GLU A 23 2.33 18.01 -9.45
CA GLU A 23 3.47 18.93 -9.41
C GLU A 23 3.22 20.25 -10.13
N ARG A 24 2.58 20.23 -11.31
CA ARG A 24 2.23 21.47 -12.03
C ARG A 24 1.19 22.33 -11.30
N ALA A 25 0.46 21.76 -10.35
CA ALA A 25 -0.43 22.46 -9.44
C ALA A 25 0.26 22.90 -8.12
N GLY A 26 1.60 22.81 -8.04
CA GLY A 26 2.39 23.22 -6.88
C GLY A 26 2.55 22.17 -5.77
N LEU A 27 2.05 20.94 -5.95
CA LEU A 27 2.20 19.86 -4.97
C LEU A 27 3.53 19.13 -5.20
N THR A 28 4.59 19.63 -4.55
CA THR A 28 6.00 19.27 -4.76
C THR A 28 6.46 17.91 -4.19
N HIS A 29 5.56 17.06 -3.69
CA HIS A 29 5.89 15.82 -2.96
C HIS A 29 5.28 14.56 -3.60
N LEU A 30 5.51 14.34 -4.91
CA LEU A 30 4.81 13.34 -5.74
C LEU A 30 5.68 12.81 -6.94
N PRO A 31 5.89 11.48 -7.15
CA PRO A 31 6.81 10.92 -8.18
C PRO A 31 6.27 10.53 -9.60
N ARG A 32 6.91 11.07 -10.66
CA ARG A 32 6.70 11.00 -12.16
C ARG A 32 7.05 9.69 -12.93
N ARG A 33 6.75 9.49 -14.24
CA ARG A 33 5.63 9.91 -15.16
C ARG A 33 5.30 8.81 -16.22
N VAL A 34 4.31 9.05 -17.11
CA VAL A 34 3.77 8.23 -18.23
C VAL A 34 2.47 8.85 -18.81
N LYS A 35 1.56 8.07 -19.46
CA LYS A 35 0.46 8.57 -20.33
C LYS A 35 -0.82 7.70 -20.40
N GLU A 36 -1.94 8.39 -20.65
CA GLU A 36 -3.34 8.06 -20.96
C GLU A 36 -3.88 9.34 -21.70
N GLU A 37 -5.03 9.37 -22.39
CA GLU A 37 -5.62 10.60 -23.01
C GLU A 37 -6.97 10.26 -23.72
N CYS A 38 -7.95 11.13 -24.02
CA CYS A 38 -8.25 12.56 -23.78
C CYS A 38 -9.82 12.70 -23.82
N SER A 39 -10.61 13.78 -24.01
CA SER A 39 -10.56 15.26 -24.27
C SER A 39 -11.99 15.81 -24.00
N THR A 40 -12.44 17.07 -24.14
CA THR A 40 -11.93 18.40 -24.58
C THR A 40 -12.09 19.40 -23.39
N ALA A 41 -12.74 20.60 -23.31
CA ALA A 41 -13.32 21.69 -24.14
C ALA A 41 -13.68 22.86 -23.15
N ALA A 42 -14.02 24.12 -23.50
CA ALA A 42 -13.69 25.04 -24.60
C ALA A 42 -14.26 26.47 -24.27
N LEU A 43 -13.83 27.53 -24.96
CA LEU A 43 -14.27 28.95 -24.85
C LEU A 43 -13.97 29.68 -23.51
N GLY A 44 -13.98 31.02 -23.40
CA GLY A 44 -13.94 32.06 -24.46
C GLY A 44 -14.78 33.34 -24.22
N CYS A 45 -14.20 34.39 -23.63
CA CYS A 45 -14.66 35.80 -23.69
C CYS A 45 -13.49 36.76 -23.31
N GLU A 46 -13.56 38.07 -23.63
CA GLU A 46 -12.39 38.98 -23.63
C GLU A 46 -12.59 40.34 -22.91
N CYS A 47 -11.49 40.90 -22.36
CA CYS A 47 -11.40 42.26 -21.78
C CYS A 47 -9.92 42.72 -21.72
N SER A 48 -9.63 44.04 -21.65
CA SER A 48 -8.25 44.58 -21.75
C SER A 48 -8.07 46.05 -21.28
N ILE A 49 -6.88 46.63 -21.50
CA ILE A 49 -6.41 48.03 -21.28
C ILE A 49 -6.06 48.44 -19.82
N ALA A 50 -4.76 48.66 -19.53
CA ALA A 50 -4.18 49.91 -18.96
C ALA A 50 -2.73 49.77 -18.40
N ALA A 51 -1.92 50.82 -18.60
CA ALA A 51 -0.57 51.13 -18.05
C ALA A 51 -0.38 52.69 -18.20
N PRO A 52 0.70 53.41 -17.74
CA PRO A 52 2.05 52.96 -17.33
C PRO A 52 2.69 53.75 -16.13
N GLY A 53 4.03 53.69 -15.98
CA GLY A 53 4.88 54.53 -15.10
C GLY A 53 5.81 53.68 -14.22
N CYS A 54 7.15 53.56 -14.39
CA CYS A 54 8.26 54.50 -14.64
C CYS A 54 8.67 55.37 -13.45
N GLU A 55 9.76 54.99 -12.76
CA GLU A 55 10.93 55.87 -12.54
C GLU A 55 12.18 55.05 -12.11
N GLN A 56 13.34 55.72 -11.95
CA GLN A 56 14.68 55.11 -11.98
C GLN A 56 15.46 55.26 -10.67
N ASN A 57 16.37 54.32 -10.37
CA ASN A 57 17.77 54.69 -10.13
C ASN A 57 18.77 53.53 -10.22
N ASP A 58 20.02 53.87 -10.56
CA ASP A 58 21.19 52.98 -10.61
C ASP A 58 22.09 53.25 -9.39
N LYS A 59 22.51 52.18 -8.68
CA LYS A 59 23.80 52.15 -7.95
C LYS A 59 24.45 50.76 -7.98
N THR A 60 25.38 50.61 -8.92
CA THR A 60 26.41 49.56 -8.98
C THR A 60 27.16 49.30 -7.67
N VAL A 61 27.20 48.03 -7.22
CA VAL A 61 28.28 47.44 -6.38
C VAL A 61 28.43 45.95 -6.72
N ALA A 62 29.67 45.48 -6.91
CA ALA A 62 30.04 44.05 -6.97
C ALA A 62 31.55 43.88 -6.67
N PRO A 63 32.06 42.66 -6.37
CA PRO A 63 31.39 41.42 -5.98
C PRO A 63 31.77 40.95 -4.56
N GLY A 64 30.88 40.20 -3.89
CA GLY A 64 31.14 39.61 -2.56
C GLY A 64 31.09 38.08 -2.58
N ASN A 65 32.25 37.42 -2.66
CA ASN A 65 32.35 35.96 -2.56
C ASN A 65 32.16 35.49 -1.11
N VAL A 66 30.99 34.94 -0.78
CA VAL A 66 30.75 34.20 0.46
C VAL A 66 30.44 32.75 0.13
N ALA A 67 31.37 31.85 0.45
CA ALA A 67 31.23 30.42 0.20
C ALA A 67 30.14 29.84 1.14
N HIS A 68 29.06 29.32 0.56
CA HIS A 68 28.01 28.65 1.33
C HIS A 68 28.50 27.24 1.72
N PRO A 69 28.52 26.88 3.02
CA PRO A 69 28.89 25.52 3.43
C PRO A 69 27.79 24.56 2.97
N THR A 70 28.11 23.64 2.07
CA THR A 70 27.17 22.60 1.64
C THR A 70 26.85 21.66 2.82
N PRO A 71 25.58 21.43 3.16
CA PRO A 71 25.21 20.38 4.09
C PRO A 71 25.74 19.05 3.56
N ARG A 72 26.56 18.35 4.36
CA ARG A 72 26.95 16.98 4.02
C ARG A 72 25.77 16.08 4.31
N GLU A 73 25.26 15.44 3.27
CA GLU A 73 24.19 14.46 3.36
C GLU A 73 24.73 13.18 4.01
N GLU A 74 24.59 13.07 5.33
CA GLU A 74 25.01 11.88 6.08
C GLU A 74 24.09 10.71 5.72
N THR A 75 24.59 9.79 4.90
CA THR A 75 23.85 8.60 4.48
C THR A 75 23.49 7.75 5.70
N PRO A 76 22.19 7.40 5.91
CA PRO A 76 21.78 6.63 7.07
C PRO A 76 22.41 5.22 7.06
N PRO A 77 22.64 4.61 8.23
CA PRO A 77 23.36 3.35 8.35
C PRO A 77 22.63 2.21 7.63
N VAL A 78 23.30 1.62 6.63
CA VAL A 78 22.76 0.50 5.84
C VAL A 78 22.74 -0.76 6.71
N THR A 79 21.57 -1.12 7.22
CA THR A 79 21.36 -2.40 7.89
C THR A 79 21.56 -3.57 6.90
N PRO A 80 22.17 -4.69 7.34
CA PRO A 80 22.41 -5.82 6.46
C PRO A 80 21.09 -6.46 6.02
N LYS A 81 21.01 -6.82 4.73
CA LYS A 81 19.87 -7.55 4.18
C LYS A 81 19.84 -8.97 4.76
N ARG A 82 18.80 -9.28 5.57
CA ARG A 82 18.53 -10.62 6.09
C ARG A 82 18.34 -11.64 4.95
N GLY A 83 18.74 -12.88 5.18
CA GLY A 83 18.58 -13.98 4.23
C GLY A 83 17.12 -14.41 4.06
N SER A 84 16.86 -15.21 3.02
CA SER A 84 15.51 -15.71 2.72
C SER A 84 15.06 -16.85 3.64
N SER A 85 15.99 -17.71 4.03
CA SER A 85 15.83 -18.68 5.12
C SER A 85 15.30 -18.03 6.39
N ASP A 86 15.88 -16.89 6.75
CA ASP A 86 15.73 -16.25 8.05
C ASP A 86 14.30 -15.73 8.21
N ARG A 87 13.80 -15.03 7.19
CA ARG A 87 12.43 -14.50 7.18
C ARG A 87 11.36 -15.58 7.15
N GLN A 88 11.58 -16.69 6.44
CA GLN A 88 10.63 -17.80 6.47
C GLN A 88 10.56 -18.41 7.88
N ALA A 89 11.71 -18.70 8.50
CA ALA A 89 11.75 -19.23 9.86
C ALA A 89 11.16 -18.26 10.91
N GLU A 90 11.35 -16.95 10.75
CA GLU A 90 10.68 -15.93 11.57
C GLU A 90 9.15 -15.97 11.40
N LEU A 91 8.64 -16.16 10.17
CA LEU A 91 7.20 -16.29 9.90
C LEU A 91 6.62 -17.61 10.45
N ASP A 92 7.31 -18.74 10.27
CA ASP A 92 6.89 -20.06 10.76
C ASP A 92 6.76 -20.08 12.30
N ALA A 93 7.65 -19.36 12.99
CA ALA A 93 7.59 -19.15 14.43
C ALA A 93 6.38 -18.31 14.88
N ILE A 94 5.84 -17.42 14.04
CA ILE A 94 4.56 -16.75 14.30
C ILE A 94 3.39 -17.67 13.92
N GLN A 95 3.45 -18.39 12.80
CA GLN A 95 2.40 -19.33 12.38
C GLN A 95 2.13 -20.40 13.45
N THR A 96 3.18 -20.91 14.09
CA THR A 96 3.09 -21.86 15.20
C THR A 96 2.33 -21.27 16.40
N LYS A 97 2.58 -20.00 16.75
CA LYS A 97 1.86 -19.29 17.83
C LYS A 97 0.40 -19.03 17.45
N VAL A 98 0.14 -18.69 16.18
CA VAL A 98 -1.20 -18.46 15.64
C VAL A 98 -2.04 -19.73 15.72
N ALA A 99 -1.51 -20.88 15.29
CA ALA A 99 -2.23 -22.16 15.34
C ALA A 99 -2.66 -22.55 16.77
N ALA A 100 -1.80 -22.28 17.76
CA ALA A 100 -2.07 -22.51 19.18
C ALA A 100 -2.92 -21.41 19.85
N CYS A 101 -3.26 -20.32 19.17
CA CYS A 101 -3.88 -19.15 19.79
C CYS A 101 -5.34 -19.41 20.20
N THR A 102 -5.68 -19.09 21.45
CA THR A 102 -7.04 -19.21 22.03
C THR A 102 -7.58 -17.89 22.59
N ARG A 103 -6.91 -16.75 22.31
CA ARG A 103 -7.22 -15.42 22.88
C ARG A 103 -8.67 -14.98 22.67
N CYS A 104 -9.26 -15.32 21.52
CA CYS A 104 -10.67 -15.06 21.20
C CYS A 104 -11.45 -16.37 21.36
N ARG A 105 -12.17 -16.54 22.47
CA ARG A 105 -12.82 -17.82 22.83
C ARG A 105 -13.75 -18.34 21.73
N GLU A 106 -14.73 -17.54 21.30
CA GLU A 106 -15.71 -17.96 20.28
C GLU A 106 -15.00 -18.40 18.98
N LEU A 107 -14.09 -17.56 18.46
CA LEU A 107 -13.33 -17.86 17.25
C LEU A 107 -12.46 -19.13 17.37
N ALA A 108 -11.96 -19.46 18.56
CA ALA A 108 -11.17 -20.65 18.81
C ALA A 108 -12.04 -21.91 18.96
N GLU A 109 -13.26 -21.78 19.49
CA GLU A 109 -14.24 -22.86 19.61
C GLU A 109 -14.96 -23.17 18.27
N THR A 110 -15.10 -22.20 17.36
CA THR A 110 -15.88 -22.37 16.10
C THR A 110 -15.06 -22.54 14.82
N ARG A 111 -13.75 -22.22 14.81
CA ARG A 111 -12.89 -22.43 13.63
C ARG A 111 -12.62 -23.91 13.39
N LYS A 112 -12.36 -24.29 12.14
CA LYS A 112 -11.75 -25.59 11.79
C LYS A 112 -10.23 -25.54 11.91
N GLN A 113 -9.62 -24.46 11.42
CA GLN A 113 -8.19 -24.18 11.56
C GLN A 113 -7.92 -22.67 11.45
N THR A 114 -6.69 -22.26 11.75
CA THR A 114 -6.25 -20.87 11.60
C THR A 114 -5.70 -20.61 10.21
N VAL A 115 -6.01 -19.44 9.66
CA VAL A 115 -5.57 -18.99 8.33
C VAL A 115 -4.57 -17.85 8.51
N PHE A 116 -3.28 -18.15 8.36
CA PHE A 116 -2.19 -17.27 8.76
C PHE A 116 -1.86 -16.17 7.72
N GLY A 117 -1.52 -16.61 6.52
CA GLY A 117 -0.99 -15.81 5.42
C GLY A 117 -0.18 -16.70 4.47
N VAL A 118 -0.13 -16.38 3.18
CA VAL A 118 0.64 -17.13 2.15
C VAL A 118 1.29 -16.19 1.14
N GLY A 119 2.36 -16.66 0.48
CA GLY A 119 3.14 -15.90 -0.51
C GLY A 119 4.56 -15.60 -0.01
N SER A 120 5.30 -14.75 -0.73
CA SER A 120 6.73 -14.53 -0.49
C SER A 120 7.05 -13.79 0.84
N PRO A 121 8.01 -14.28 1.65
CA PRO A 121 8.61 -13.53 2.77
C PRO A 121 9.35 -12.24 2.35
N HIS A 122 9.51 -11.99 1.05
CA HIS A 122 10.10 -10.78 0.47
C HIS A 122 9.11 -9.99 -0.40
N ALA A 123 7.82 -10.29 -0.30
CA ALA A 123 6.77 -9.62 -1.05
C ALA A 123 6.84 -8.10 -0.87
N ARG A 124 7.06 -7.38 -1.97
CA ARG A 124 7.06 -5.91 -1.99
C ARG A 124 5.64 -5.34 -1.84
N LEU A 125 4.63 -6.19 -2.08
CA LEU A 125 3.21 -5.89 -2.03
C LEU A 125 2.48 -6.92 -1.15
N VAL A 126 1.80 -6.43 -0.11
CA VAL A 126 0.87 -7.22 0.73
C VAL A 126 -0.58 -6.92 0.32
N PHE A 127 -1.40 -7.95 0.20
CA PHE A 127 -2.86 -7.82 0.20
C PHE A 127 -3.40 -8.17 1.58
N LEU A 128 -4.20 -7.26 2.15
CA LEU A 128 -4.76 -7.38 3.49
C LEU A 128 -6.28 -7.35 3.47
N GLY A 129 -6.91 -8.49 3.79
CA GLY A 129 -8.35 -8.63 3.96
C GLY A 129 -8.80 -8.58 5.42
N GLU A 130 -10.11 -8.75 5.61
CA GLU A 130 -10.79 -8.65 6.91
C GLU A 130 -10.62 -9.92 7.75
N ALA A 131 -11.18 -11.04 7.31
CA ALA A 131 -11.21 -12.31 8.03
C ALA A 131 -11.33 -13.51 7.07
N PRO A 132 -11.03 -14.75 7.50
CA PRO A 132 -11.20 -15.94 6.69
C PRO A 132 -12.68 -16.28 6.48
N GLY A 133 -13.04 -16.67 5.25
CA GLY A 133 -14.37 -17.22 4.92
C GLY A 133 -14.45 -18.73 5.16
N ALA A 134 -15.57 -19.34 4.76
CA ALA A 134 -15.86 -20.76 5.00
C ALA A 134 -14.99 -21.73 4.17
N ASP A 135 -14.42 -21.26 3.07
CA ASP A 135 -13.49 -22.02 2.23
C ASP A 135 -12.07 -21.91 2.80
N GLU A 136 -11.67 -20.70 3.19
CA GLU A 136 -10.38 -20.41 3.84
C GLU A 136 -10.24 -21.16 5.18
N ASP A 137 -11.28 -21.14 6.03
CA ASP A 137 -11.36 -21.89 7.29
C ASP A 137 -11.27 -23.41 7.10
N ARG A 138 -11.78 -23.94 5.98
CA ARG A 138 -11.64 -25.35 5.63
C ARG A 138 -10.21 -25.70 5.20
N GLU A 139 -9.58 -24.84 4.42
CA GLU A 139 -8.33 -25.16 3.70
C GLU A 139 -7.05 -24.59 4.33
N GLY A 140 -7.15 -23.66 5.28
CA GLY A 140 -6.00 -23.03 5.95
C GLY A 140 -5.35 -21.88 5.15
N ILE A 141 -5.78 -21.70 3.89
CA ILE A 141 -5.20 -20.77 2.92
C ILE A 141 -6.14 -19.56 2.75
N PRO A 142 -5.64 -18.31 2.80
CA PRO A 142 -6.47 -17.11 2.64
C PRO A 142 -6.83 -16.88 1.17
N PHE A 143 -8.02 -16.34 0.92
CA PHE A 143 -8.54 -16.00 -0.40
C PHE A 143 -8.48 -17.20 -1.38
N VAL A 144 -9.25 -18.26 -1.09
CA VAL A 144 -9.45 -19.44 -1.95
C VAL A 144 -10.89 -19.56 -2.47
N GLY A 145 -11.87 -19.02 -1.73
CA GLY A 145 -13.26 -18.94 -2.16
C GLY A 145 -13.48 -17.94 -3.31
N ARG A 146 -14.74 -17.68 -3.67
CA ARG A 146 -15.10 -16.84 -4.84
C ARG A 146 -14.45 -15.46 -4.87
N ALA A 147 -14.31 -14.79 -3.72
CA ALA A 147 -13.62 -13.50 -3.62
C ALA A 147 -12.11 -13.63 -3.85
N GLY A 148 -11.51 -14.75 -3.43
CA GLY A 148 -10.11 -15.06 -3.68
C GLY A 148 -9.82 -15.38 -5.15
N GLN A 149 -10.73 -16.06 -5.85
CA GLN A 149 -10.63 -16.26 -7.30
C GLN A 149 -10.66 -14.94 -8.08
N LEU A 150 -11.39 -13.93 -7.60
CA LEU A 150 -11.35 -12.58 -8.15
C LEU A 150 -10.03 -11.86 -7.83
N LEU A 151 -9.54 -11.97 -6.59
CA LEU A 151 -8.23 -11.42 -6.21
C LEU A 151 -7.08 -12.02 -7.04
N THR A 152 -7.07 -13.34 -7.26
CA THR A 152 -6.09 -14.01 -8.14
C THR A 152 -6.09 -13.39 -9.54
N LYS A 153 -7.26 -13.18 -10.15
CA LYS A 153 -7.38 -12.54 -11.48
C LYS A 153 -6.91 -11.09 -11.50
N ILE A 154 -7.05 -10.36 -10.40
CA ILE A 154 -6.53 -8.98 -10.26
C ILE A 154 -5.00 -9.00 -10.15
N ILE A 155 -4.43 -9.96 -9.43
CA ILE A 155 -2.98 -10.17 -9.32
C ILE A 155 -2.38 -10.54 -10.69
N GLU A 156 -3.00 -11.51 -11.39
CA GLU A 156 -2.63 -11.92 -12.76
C GLU A 156 -2.72 -10.75 -13.76
N ALA A 157 -3.78 -9.95 -13.70
CA ALA A 157 -3.95 -8.75 -14.54
C ALA A 157 -2.93 -7.63 -14.25
N CYS A 158 -2.34 -7.63 -13.04
CA CYS A 158 -1.20 -6.79 -12.68
C CYS A 158 0.15 -7.41 -13.08
N THR A 159 0.17 -8.48 -13.87
CA THR A 159 1.37 -9.24 -14.30
C THR A 159 2.19 -9.82 -13.14
N LEU A 160 1.51 -10.17 -12.03
CA LEU A 160 2.11 -10.83 -10.87
C LEU A 160 1.49 -12.23 -10.68
N SER A 161 2.20 -13.11 -9.96
CA SER A 161 1.64 -14.34 -9.40
C SER A 161 1.22 -14.16 -7.94
N ARG A 162 0.55 -15.18 -7.37
CA ARG A 162 0.27 -15.21 -5.92
C ARG A 162 1.53 -15.40 -5.07
N ASP A 163 2.63 -15.87 -5.66
CA ASP A 163 3.89 -16.14 -4.98
C ASP A 163 4.79 -14.88 -4.92
N ASP A 164 4.64 -13.94 -5.86
CA ASP A 164 5.35 -12.65 -5.87
C ASP A 164 4.89 -11.68 -4.75
N VAL A 165 3.67 -11.90 -4.26
CA VAL A 165 2.99 -11.07 -3.27
C VAL A 165 2.83 -11.82 -1.95
N TYR A 166 2.25 -11.19 -0.92
CA TYR A 166 1.85 -11.89 0.30
C TYR A 166 0.41 -11.54 0.66
N ILE A 167 -0.41 -12.54 0.95
CA ILE A 167 -1.86 -12.41 1.12
C ILE A 167 -2.23 -12.86 2.53
N MET A 168 -2.89 -11.99 3.31
CA MET A 168 -3.34 -12.31 4.66
C MET A 168 -4.59 -11.51 5.08
N ASN A 169 -5.11 -11.80 6.27
CA ASN A 169 -6.25 -11.10 6.88
C ASN A 169 -5.85 -10.46 8.23
N ILE A 170 -6.65 -9.50 8.71
CA ILE A 170 -6.59 -8.98 10.09
C ILE A 170 -6.80 -10.12 11.09
N LEU A 171 -7.92 -10.83 10.99
CA LEU A 171 -8.17 -12.03 11.80
C LEU A 171 -7.52 -13.27 11.19
N LYS A 172 -6.98 -14.13 12.06
CA LYS A 172 -6.44 -15.46 11.68
C LYS A 172 -7.44 -16.60 11.90
N CYS A 173 -8.65 -16.30 12.36
CA CYS A 173 -9.73 -17.24 12.63
C CYS A 173 -11.02 -16.72 12.00
N ARG A 174 -11.89 -17.62 11.52
CA ARG A 174 -13.18 -17.28 10.91
C ARG A 174 -14.24 -16.92 11.97
N PRO A 175 -14.90 -15.76 11.87
CA PRO A 175 -16.07 -15.44 12.69
C PRO A 175 -17.30 -16.30 12.35
N PRO A 176 -18.13 -16.67 13.36
CA PRO A 176 -19.40 -17.37 13.14
C PRO A 176 -20.30 -16.64 12.13
N GLY A 177 -20.94 -17.42 11.25
CA GLY A 177 -21.80 -16.86 10.19
C GLY A 177 -21.10 -15.97 9.17
N ASN A 178 -19.76 -15.86 9.20
CA ASN A 178 -18.97 -14.86 8.46
C ASN A 178 -19.32 -13.41 8.86
N ARG A 179 -19.68 -13.15 10.13
CA ARG A 179 -19.83 -11.78 10.65
C ARG A 179 -18.51 -11.01 10.58
N ASN A 180 -18.58 -9.68 10.65
CA ASN A 180 -17.40 -8.84 10.78
C ASN A 180 -16.63 -9.12 12.10
N PRO A 181 -15.30 -8.90 12.14
CA PRO A 181 -14.50 -8.86 13.35
C PRO A 181 -15.03 -7.86 14.38
N LEU A 182 -15.04 -8.25 15.66
CA LEU A 182 -15.18 -7.32 16.77
C LEU A 182 -13.84 -6.59 17.02
N PRO A 183 -13.84 -5.36 17.55
CA PRO A 183 -12.60 -4.61 17.83
C PRO A 183 -11.62 -5.36 18.75
N GLU A 184 -12.14 -6.09 19.74
CA GLU A 184 -11.35 -6.93 20.64
C GLU A 184 -10.68 -8.11 19.90
N GLU A 185 -11.35 -8.71 18.92
CA GLU A 185 -10.80 -9.84 18.17
C GLU A 185 -9.65 -9.40 17.26
N ALA A 186 -9.80 -8.24 16.62
CA ALA A 186 -8.76 -7.64 15.82
C ALA A 186 -7.58 -7.17 16.69
N SER A 187 -7.84 -6.58 17.86
CA SER A 187 -6.82 -6.24 18.86
C SER A 187 -6.04 -7.48 19.32
N ASN A 188 -6.72 -8.59 19.61
CA ASN A 188 -6.09 -9.86 19.97
C ASN A 188 -5.26 -10.49 18.84
N CYS A 189 -5.62 -10.27 17.57
CA CYS A 189 -4.84 -10.73 16.42
C CYS A 189 -3.70 -9.78 16.02
N ARG A 190 -3.66 -8.55 16.57
CA ARG A 190 -2.79 -7.46 16.11
C ARG A 190 -1.30 -7.77 16.23
N GLU A 191 -0.89 -8.52 17.25
CA GLU A 191 0.51 -8.92 17.44
C GLU A 191 1.04 -9.80 16.29
N TYR A 192 0.17 -10.63 15.70
CA TYR A 192 0.54 -11.49 14.56
C TYR A 192 0.59 -10.70 13.26
N LEU A 193 -0.36 -9.78 13.05
CA LEU A 193 -0.39 -8.88 11.89
C LEU A 193 0.88 -8.02 11.85
N ASP A 194 1.21 -7.35 12.96
CA ASP A 194 2.35 -6.44 13.02
C ASP A 194 3.68 -7.20 12.97
N GLY A 195 3.74 -8.40 13.57
CA GLY A 195 4.87 -9.32 13.43
C GLY A 195 5.11 -9.75 11.98
N GLN A 196 4.07 -10.17 11.24
CA GLN A 196 4.17 -10.50 9.82
C GLN A 196 4.68 -9.31 9.00
N LEU A 197 4.13 -8.11 9.21
CA LEU A 197 4.57 -6.90 8.52
C LEU A 197 6.03 -6.50 8.86
N ALA A 198 6.46 -6.69 10.11
CA ALA A 198 7.83 -6.39 10.55
C ALA A 198 8.89 -7.36 10.00
N ILE A 199 8.50 -8.59 9.64
CA ILE A 199 9.38 -9.57 8.98
C ILE A 199 9.40 -9.33 7.46
N ILE A 200 8.23 -9.21 6.83
CA ILE A 200 8.11 -9.05 5.37
C ILE A 200 8.66 -7.69 4.91
N GLN A 201 8.42 -6.63 5.69
CA GLN A 201 8.82 -5.25 5.40
C GLN A 201 8.44 -4.81 3.95
N PRO A 202 7.15 -4.92 3.55
CA PRO A 202 6.72 -4.61 2.19
C PRO A 202 6.81 -3.10 1.90
N GLU A 203 6.89 -2.73 0.62
CA GLU A 203 6.82 -1.32 0.21
C GLU A 203 5.37 -0.80 0.17
N PHE A 204 4.41 -1.71 -0.05
CA PHE A 204 2.99 -1.42 -0.20
C PHE A 204 2.10 -2.43 0.52
N ILE A 205 1.00 -1.94 1.11
CA ILE A 205 -0.15 -2.76 1.54
C ILE A 205 -1.39 -2.29 0.79
N VAL A 206 -2.14 -3.22 0.20
CA VAL A 206 -3.48 -2.99 -0.35
C VAL A 206 -4.51 -3.55 0.62
N CYS A 207 -5.24 -2.66 1.28
CA CYS A 207 -6.38 -3.04 2.11
C CYS A 207 -7.61 -3.29 1.23
N LEU A 208 -8.14 -4.51 1.34
CA LEU A 208 -9.34 -4.98 0.64
C LEU A 208 -10.54 -4.79 1.58
N GLY A 209 -11.44 -3.87 1.21
CA GLY A 209 -12.63 -3.54 1.97
C GLY A 209 -12.41 -2.54 3.11
N ALA A 210 -13.53 -2.05 3.66
CA ALA A 210 -13.53 -1.04 4.71
C ALA A 210 -12.87 -1.53 6.02
N VAL A 211 -13.22 -2.73 6.49
CA VAL A 211 -12.82 -3.21 7.82
C VAL A 211 -11.32 -3.48 7.91
N ALA A 212 -10.69 -3.96 6.84
CA ALA A 212 -9.24 -4.14 6.75
C ALA A 212 -8.51 -2.79 6.83
N ALA A 213 -8.98 -1.79 6.07
CA ALA A 213 -8.43 -0.43 6.08
C ALA A 213 -8.60 0.25 7.44
N GLN A 214 -9.80 0.18 8.03
CA GLN A 214 -10.13 0.78 9.32
C GLN A 214 -9.32 0.15 10.47
N ASN A 215 -9.12 -1.17 10.48
CA ASN A 215 -8.28 -1.83 11.48
C ASN A 215 -6.78 -1.54 11.32
N LEU A 216 -6.25 -1.51 10.09
CA LEU A 216 -4.83 -1.20 9.89
C LEU A 216 -4.52 0.27 10.24
N LEU A 217 -5.34 1.20 9.72
CA LEU A 217 -5.12 2.65 9.83
C LEU A 217 -5.73 3.28 11.10
N GLN A 218 -6.42 2.48 11.93
CA GLN A 218 -7.08 2.92 13.18
C GLN A 218 -8.00 4.14 12.96
N THR A 219 -8.93 4.03 12.01
CA THR A 219 -9.82 5.11 11.58
C THR A 219 -11.27 4.62 11.41
N ASP A 220 -12.23 5.53 11.57
CA ASP A 220 -13.65 5.36 11.29
C ASP A 220 -14.02 5.71 9.83
N ALA A 221 -13.08 6.24 9.05
CA ALA A 221 -13.32 6.74 7.70
C ALA A 221 -13.94 5.68 6.78
N THR A 222 -14.93 6.06 5.97
CA THR A 222 -15.57 5.14 5.02
C THR A 222 -14.66 4.84 3.84
N ILE A 223 -14.75 3.63 3.25
CA ILE A 223 -13.88 3.22 2.15
C ILE A 223 -13.94 4.16 0.94
N GLY A 224 -15.09 4.79 0.68
CA GLY A 224 -15.25 5.83 -0.35
C GLY A 224 -14.43 7.10 -0.10
N LYS A 225 -14.14 7.46 1.17
CA LYS A 225 -13.24 8.58 1.53
C LYS A 225 -11.76 8.19 1.46
N MET A 226 -11.43 6.91 1.63
CA MET A 226 -10.07 6.39 1.69
C MET A 226 -9.52 5.94 0.32
N ARG A 227 -10.35 5.37 -0.54
CA ARG A 227 -9.88 4.81 -1.82
C ARG A 227 -9.24 5.85 -2.74
N GLY A 228 -8.20 5.42 -3.47
CA GLY A 228 -7.45 6.29 -4.39
C GLY A 228 -6.48 7.27 -3.72
N LYS A 229 -6.23 7.13 -2.42
CA LYS A 229 -5.20 7.87 -1.67
C LYS A 229 -4.18 6.90 -1.10
N PHE A 230 -2.95 7.38 -0.94
CA PHE A 230 -1.94 6.71 -0.13
C PHE A 230 -1.98 7.21 1.31
N TYR A 231 -1.90 6.26 2.24
CA TYR A 231 -1.68 6.46 3.67
C TYR A 231 -0.32 5.88 4.05
N LEU A 232 0.15 6.13 5.28
CA LEU A 232 1.36 5.53 5.83
C LEU A 232 1.03 4.69 7.06
N TYR A 233 1.63 3.51 7.14
CA TYR A 233 1.54 2.61 8.28
C TYR A 233 2.93 2.05 8.59
N ASN A 234 3.54 2.44 9.71
CA ASN A 234 4.91 2.06 10.10
C ASN A 234 5.95 2.28 8.97
N GLY A 235 5.78 3.34 8.18
CA GLY A 235 6.61 3.68 7.00
C GLY A 235 6.19 3.01 5.68
N ILE A 236 5.32 2.00 5.72
CA ILE A 236 4.78 1.29 4.56
C ILE A 236 3.67 2.14 3.92
N ARG A 237 3.60 2.17 2.58
CA ARG A 237 2.54 2.89 1.84
C ARG A 237 1.27 2.03 1.76
N VAL A 238 0.17 2.53 2.31
CA VAL A 238 -1.12 1.82 2.30
C VAL A 238 -2.04 2.43 1.24
N LEU A 239 -2.62 1.58 0.39
CA LEU A 239 -3.71 1.93 -0.53
C LEU A 239 -4.98 1.18 -0.11
N CYS A 240 -6.13 1.85 -0.09
CA CYS A 240 -7.40 1.22 0.24
C CYS A 240 -8.25 1.03 -1.03
N THR A 241 -8.93 -0.11 -1.15
CA THR A 241 -9.89 -0.42 -2.22
C THR A 241 -11.09 -1.21 -1.67
N TYR A 242 -12.08 -1.46 -2.52
CA TYR A 242 -13.22 -2.34 -2.20
C TYR A 242 -12.76 -3.78 -1.91
#